data_AF-A0A139QHD7-F1
#
_entry.id   AF-A0A139QHD7-F1
#
_cell.length_a   1.000
_cell.length_b   1.000
_cell.length_c   1.000
_cell.angle_alpha   90.00
_cell.angle_beta   90.00
_cell.angle_gamma   90.00
#
_symmetry.space_group_name_H-M   'P 1'
#
loop_
_entity.id
_entity.type
_entity.pdbx_description
1 polymer ?
#
loop_
_entity_poly.entity_id
_entity_poly.type
_entity_poly.pdbx_seq_one_letter_code
_entity_poly.pdbx_strand_id
1 'polypeptide(L)'
;MSYGASGRDLVRMVNSFGHTTRNLTTPTQVKDALRDGYPVIFLINVGIGHAVAAYGYSDGNTEVFDPYNHQFYNGWNSVDGLIGRLSADPHDWDAGTPVFAIE
;
A
#
# COMPACT_ATOMS: atom_id res chain seq x y z
N MET A 1 11.96 13.68 13.96
CA MET A 1 10.53 13.93 13.68
C MET A 1 10.24 13.28 12.35
N SER A 2 9.33 12.31 12.31
CA SER A 2 8.78 11.80 11.05
C SER A 2 7.65 12.75 10.64
N TYR A 3 7.62 13.19 9.39
CA TYR A 3 6.57 14.05 8.84
C TYR A 3 5.79 13.22 7.82
N GLY A 4 4.47 13.12 7.97
CA GLY A 4 3.63 12.28 7.11
C GLY A 4 2.45 11.69 7.86
N ALA A 5 1.76 10.74 7.23
CA ALA A 5 0.67 9.96 7.81
C ALA A 5 1.18 8.56 8.16
N SER A 6 0.91 8.09 9.39
CA SER A 6 1.22 6.72 9.79
C SER A 6 0.24 5.69 9.20
N GLY A 7 0.49 4.40 9.41
CA GLY A 7 -0.45 3.34 9.04
C GLY A 7 -1.84 3.56 9.64
N ARG A 8 -1.90 3.94 10.92
CA ARG A 8 -3.13 4.27 11.64
C ARG A 8 -3.83 5.51 11.11
N ASP A 9 -3.08 6.53 10.70
CA ASP A 9 -3.67 7.72 10.09
C ASP A 9 -4.34 7.38 8.76
N LEU A 10 -3.72 6.53 7.94
CA LEU A 10 -4.32 6.06 6.69
C LEU A 10 -5.55 5.18 6.93
N VAL A 11 -5.51 4.27 7.90
CA VAL A 11 -6.70 3.47 8.29
C VAL A 11 -7.85 4.39 8.76
N ARG A 12 -7.55 5.40 9.57
CA ARG A 12 -8.55 6.39 10.01
C ARG A 12 -9.13 7.19 8.84
N MET A 13 -8.29 7.55 7.88
CA MET A 13 -8.71 8.24 6.66
C MET A 13 -9.65 7.36 5.82
N VAL A 14 -9.30 6.09 5.58
CA VAL A 14 -10.20 5.17 4.86
C VAL A 14 -11.56 5.05 5.57
N ASN A 15 -11.54 4.89 6.88
CA ASN A 15 -12.77 4.80 7.69
C ASN A 15 -13.60 6.09 7.67
N SER A 16 -12.98 7.27 7.60
CA SER A 16 -13.73 8.54 7.57
C SER A 16 -14.48 8.75 6.25
N PHE A 17 -14.04 8.10 5.16
CA PHE A 17 -14.75 8.05 3.89
C PHE A 17 -15.83 6.94 3.82
N GLY A 18 -16.07 6.22 4.92
CA GLY A 18 -17.13 5.20 4.99
C GLY A 18 -16.72 3.82 4.46
N HIS A 19 -15.42 3.61 4.22
CA HIS A 19 -14.84 2.32 3.83
C HIS A 19 -14.24 1.60 5.03
N THR A 20 -13.85 0.35 4.84
CA THR A 20 -13.12 -0.43 5.83
C THR A 20 -11.75 -0.83 5.28
N THR A 21 -10.84 -1.20 6.18
CA THR A 21 -9.52 -1.69 5.80
C THR A 21 -9.32 -3.13 6.24
N ARG A 22 -8.73 -3.95 5.36
CA ARG A 22 -8.21 -5.27 5.73
C ARG A 22 -6.69 -5.27 5.66
N ASN A 23 -6.04 -5.51 6.79
CA ASN A 23 -4.59 -5.61 6.89
C ASN A 23 -4.09 -6.89 6.16
N LEU A 24 -3.09 -6.76 5.27
CA LEU A 24 -2.61 -7.86 4.42
C LEU A 24 -1.23 -8.34 4.89
N THR A 25 -1.17 -9.48 5.57
CA THR A 25 0.01 -9.96 6.29
C THR A 25 0.90 -10.89 5.50
N THR A 26 0.47 -11.35 4.31
CA THR A 26 1.25 -12.24 3.45
C THR A 26 1.23 -11.78 1.99
N PRO A 27 2.27 -12.10 1.20
CA PRO A 27 2.27 -11.80 -0.24
C PRO A 27 1.07 -12.37 -0.99
N THR A 28 0.61 -13.56 -0.61
CA THR A 28 -0.60 -14.18 -1.19
C THR A 28 -1.83 -13.32 -0.93
N GLN A 29 -2.05 -12.84 0.29
CA GLN A 29 -3.18 -11.97 0.61
C GLN A 29 -3.17 -10.66 -0.18
N VAL A 30 -2.00 -10.10 -0.45
CA VAL A 30 -1.85 -8.90 -1.30
C VAL A 30 -2.28 -9.19 -2.74
N LYS A 31 -1.75 -10.28 -3.31
CA LYS A 31 -2.07 -10.69 -4.69
C LYS A 31 -3.55 -11.03 -4.84
N ASP A 32 -4.13 -11.71 -3.86
CA ASP A 32 -5.55 -12.09 -3.88
C ASP A 32 -6.45 -10.85 -3.75
N ALA A 33 -6.15 -9.91 -2.86
CA ALA A 33 -6.91 -8.65 -2.77
C ALA A 33 -6.92 -7.87 -4.10
N LEU A 34 -5.77 -7.78 -4.77
CA LEU A 34 -5.66 -7.11 -6.07
C LEU A 34 -6.40 -7.86 -7.19
N ARG A 35 -6.39 -9.21 -7.18
CA ARG A 35 -7.17 -10.05 -8.12
C ARG A 35 -8.67 -9.90 -7.93
N ASP A 36 -9.09 -9.80 -6.67
CA ASP A 36 -10.49 -9.64 -6.30
C ASP A 36 -11.01 -8.22 -6.58
N GLY A 37 -10.15 -7.31 -7.03
CA GLY A 37 -10.52 -5.95 -7.39
C GLY A 37 -10.59 -5.00 -6.19
N TYR A 38 -9.91 -5.30 -5.08
CA TYR A 38 -9.75 -4.35 -3.98
C TYR A 38 -8.53 -3.45 -4.23
N PRO A 39 -8.68 -2.12 -4.11
CA PRO A 39 -7.53 -1.22 -4.04
C PRO A 39 -6.66 -1.55 -2.83
N VAL A 40 -5.34 -1.48 -2.99
CA VAL A 40 -4.38 -1.74 -1.91
C VAL A 40 -3.49 -0.51 -1.72
N ILE A 41 -3.33 -0.06 -0.49
CA ILE A 41 -2.35 0.97 -0.14
C ILE A 41 -1.08 0.28 0.37
N PHE A 42 0.07 0.72 -0.12
CA PHE A 42 1.38 0.31 0.34
C PHE A 42 2.13 1.51 0.95
N LEU A 43 2.68 1.33 2.14
CA LEU A 43 3.71 2.19 2.72
C LEU A 43 5.08 1.55 2.44
N ILE A 44 5.87 2.22 1.61
CA ILE A 44 7.12 1.72 1.04
C ILE A 44 8.30 2.66 1.31
N ASN A 45 9.50 2.10 1.24
CA ASN A 45 10.75 2.83 1.36
C ASN A 45 11.39 3.00 -0.02
N VAL A 46 11.45 4.25 -0.48
CA VAL A 46 12.10 4.68 -1.73
C VAL A 46 13.36 5.53 -1.46
N GLY A 47 13.96 5.37 -0.28
CA GLY A 47 14.96 6.28 0.30
C GLY A 47 14.35 7.27 1.30
N ILE A 48 13.03 7.45 1.22
CA ILE A 48 12.14 8.08 2.20
C ILE A 48 10.88 7.20 2.33
N GLY A 49 10.14 7.35 3.43
CA GLY A 49 8.81 6.74 3.55
C GLY A 49 7.85 7.34 2.53
N HIS A 50 7.08 6.50 1.85
CA HIS A 50 6.17 6.91 0.78
C HIS A 50 4.93 6.02 0.74
N ALA A 51 3.76 6.61 0.51
CA ALA A 51 2.51 5.89 0.35
C ALA A 51 2.12 5.84 -1.14
N VAL A 52 1.78 4.66 -1.65
CA VAL A 52 1.24 4.48 -3.00
C VAL A 52 -0.05 3.67 -2.95
N ALA A 53 -0.98 3.95 -3.85
CA ALA A 53 -2.14 3.10 -4.09
C ALA A 53 -1.87 2.17 -5.28
N ALA A 54 -2.42 0.97 -5.24
CA ALA A 54 -2.35 0.01 -6.33
C ALA A 54 -3.73 -0.60 -6.59
N TYR A 55 -4.00 -0.93 -7.85
CA TYR A 55 -5.26 -1.55 -8.27
C TYR A 55 -5.05 -2.42 -9.50
N GLY A 56 -5.87 -3.47 -9.61
CA GLY A 56 -5.79 -4.45 -10.69
C GLY A 56 -4.62 -5.43 -10.52
N TYR A 57 -4.72 -6.57 -11.21
CA TYR A 57 -3.73 -7.63 -11.15
C TYR A 57 -3.57 -8.29 -12.52
N SER A 58 -2.32 -8.45 -12.97
CA SER A 58 -1.97 -9.17 -14.19
C SER A 58 -0.57 -9.78 -14.05
N ASP A 59 -0.48 -11.11 -14.16
CA ASP A 59 0.80 -11.84 -14.17
C ASP A 59 1.80 -11.46 -13.05
N GLY A 60 1.30 -11.25 -11.82
CA GLY A 60 2.13 -10.88 -10.66
C GLY A 60 2.45 -9.40 -10.56
N ASN A 61 1.89 -8.57 -11.45
CA ASN A 61 2.00 -7.12 -11.44
C ASN A 61 0.66 -6.46 -11.10
N THR A 62 0.72 -5.21 -10.67
CA THR A 62 -0.41 -4.33 -10.38
C THR A 62 -0.13 -2.93 -10.89
N GLU A 63 -1.16 -2.19 -11.28
CA GLU A 63 -1.00 -0.77 -11.63
C GLU A 63 -0.82 0.06 -10.36
N VAL A 64 0.24 0.88 -10.32
CA VAL A 64 0.58 1.71 -9.17
C VAL A 64 0.30 3.18 -9.47
N PHE A 65 -0.51 3.79 -8.62
CA PHE A 65 -0.91 5.18 -8.64
C PHE A 65 -0.09 5.93 -7.58
N ASP A 66 1.11 6.33 -7.98
CA ASP A 66 2.03 7.10 -7.14
C ASP A 66 1.60 8.58 -7.09
N PRO A 67 1.18 9.08 -5.91
CA PRO A 67 0.64 10.44 -5.77
C PRO A 67 1.71 11.53 -5.93
N TYR A 68 3.00 11.18 -5.93
CA TYR A 68 4.10 12.13 -6.09
C TYR A 68 4.47 12.29 -7.57
N ASN A 69 3.48 12.63 -8.40
CA ASN A 69 3.62 12.81 -9.84
C ASN A 69 4.33 11.64 -10.55
N HIS A 70 4.03 10.40 -10.14
CA HIS A 70 4.64 9.19 -10.69
C HIS A 70 6.16 9.13 -10.60
N GLN A 71 6.76 9.82 -9.62
CA GLN A 71 8.22 9.93 -9.52
C GLN A 71 8.91 8.59 -9.22
N PHE A 72 8.33 7.75 -8.35
CA PHE A 72 8.96 6.50 -7.92
C PHE A 72 8.36 5.28 -8.59
N TYR A 73 7.06 5.31 -8.87
CA TYR A 73 6.35 4.26 -9.59
C TYR A 73 5.47 4.82 -10.69
N ASN A 74 5.51 4.15 -11.85
CA ASN A 74 4.68 4.48 -13.00
C ASN A 74 4.16 3.18 -13.63
N GLY A 75 2.85 3.10 -13.86
CA GLY A 75 2.20 1.97 -14.51
C GLY A 75 2.27 0.66 -13.72
N TRP A 76 2.44 -0.45 -14.45
CA TRP A 76 2.40 -1.81 -13.91
C TRP A 76 3.73 -2.21 -13.26
N ASN A 77 3.68 -2.61 -12.00
CA ASN A 77 4.84 -2.97 -11.19
C ASN A 77 4.65 -4.32 -10.49
N SER A 78 5.76 -5.01 -10.24
CA SER A 78 5.75 -6.30 -9.55
C SER A 78 5.22 -6.16 -8.12
N VAL A 79 4.21 -6.96 -7.78
CA VAL A 79 3.64 -7.00 -6.42
C VAL A 79 4.71 -7.45 -5.41
N ASP A 80 5.52 -8.45 -5.76
CA ASP A 80 6.62 -8.92 -4.90
C ASP A 80 7.71 -7.84 -4.76
N GLY A 81 7.95 -7.05 -5.82
CA GLY A 81 8.87 -5.91 -5.77
C GLY A 81 8.41 -4.75 -4.88
N LEU A 82 7.09 -4.55 -4.74
CA LEU A 82 6.50 -3.60 -3.79
C LEU A 82 6.62 -4.12 -2.36
N ILE A 83 6.29 -5.40 -2.13
CA ILE A 83 6.41 -6.05 -0.81
C ILE A 83 7.87 -6.11 -0.34
N GLY A 84 8.82 -6.31 -1.26
CA GLY A 84 10.25 -6.27 -0.94
C GLY A 84 10.76 -4.88 -0.52
N ARG A 85 9.95 -3.83 -0.67
CA ARG A 85 10.28 -2.44 -0.36
C ARG A 85 9.39 -1.82 0.72
N LEU A 86 8.70 -2.62 1.53
CA LEU A 86 7.87 -2.08 2.61
C LEU A 86 8.67 -1.18 3.56
N SER A 87 7.98 -0.20 4.14
CA SER A 87 8.58 0.79 5.02
C SER A 87 9.31 0.17 6.22
N ALA A 88 10.41 0.80 6.61
CA ALA A 88 11.15 0.49 7.82
C ALA A 88 10.83 1.43 9.00
N ASP A 89 9.98 2.45 8.80
CA ASP A 89 9.55 3.35 9.88
C ASP A 89 8.56 2.61 10.80
N PRO A 90 8.83 2.43 12.10
CA PRO A 90 7.91 1.75 13.02
C PRO A 90 6.51 2.36 13.08
N HIS A 91 6.35 3.65 12.77
CA HIS A 91 5.04 4.29 12.72
C HIS A 91 4.16 3.75 11.59
N ASP A 92 4.73 3.28 10.48
CA ASP A 92 3.97 2.70 9.37
C ASP A 92 3.39 1.31 9.71
N TRP A 93 3.85 0.70 10.81
CA TRP A 93 3.42 -0.61 11.31
C TRP A 93 2.41 -0.50 12.46
N ASP A 94 2.01 0.70 12.85
CA ASP A 94 1.16 0.95 14.04
C ASP A 94 -0.33 0.56 13.87
N ALA A 95 -0.68 0.02 12.69
CA ALA A 95 -1.96 -0.56 12.31
C ALA A 95 -1.84 -2.00 11.78
N GLY A 96 -0.69 -2.66 11.98
CA GLY A 96 -0.43 -4.02 11.50
C GLY A 96 0.72 -4.04 10.50
N THR A 97 0.45 -4.48 9.27
CA THR A 97 1.42 -4.45 8.18
C THR A 97 1.27 -3.15 7.40
N PRO A 98 2.34 -2.62 6.80
CA PRO A 98 2.31 -1.40 5.98
C PRO A 98 1.65 -1.64 4.59
N VAL A 99 0.71 -2.60 4.52
CA VAL A 99 -0.06 -2.97 3.33
C VAL A 99 -1.47 -3.35 3.76
N PHE A 100 -2.47 -2.68 3.21
CA PHE A 100 -3.87 -2.94 3.51
C PHE A 100 -4.77 -2.71 2.30
N ALA A 101 -5.78 -3.56 2.16
CA ALA A 101 -6.84 -3.42 1.17
C ALA A 101 -7.92 -2.46 1.69
N ILE A 102 -8.57 -1.75 0.77
CA ILE A 102 -9.77 -0.95 1.00
C ILE A 102 -10.99 -1.76 0.57
N GLU A 103 -11.95 -1.94 1.48
CA GLU A 103 -13.20 -2.71 1.29
C GLU A 103 -14.44 -1.84 1.52
#